data_AF-A0A4D4K2W4-F1
#
_entry.id   AF-A0A4D4K2W4-F1
#
_cell.length_a   1.000
_cell.length_b   1.000
_cell.length_c   1.000
_cell.angle_alpha   90.00
_cell.angle_beta   90.00
_cell.angle_gamma   90.00
#
_symmetry.space_group_name_H-M   'P 1'
#
loop_
_entity.id
_entity.type
_entity.pdbx_description
1 polymer ?
#
loop_
_entity_poly.entity_id
_entity_poly.type
_entity_poly.pdbx_seq_one_letter_code
_entity_poly.pdbx_strand_id
1 'polypeptide(L)'
;MTQLQTPKASRNQDTGRLSFMGSSMGTAPDTSTRGSAVNTSALLSLSSATPGTFTSVPTPSFTSTHVRDRTRKSTGKSTRESSRRTPARRAAAPLAATAAALLLCGPLAAAPAHAADQPGGATDAVKPPAHMSTVGGKRLGRPGTQVDPKAGAPALPKELSGKSWLVADAESGDVLASHNAHWQLPPASTLKMLFADTLLPKMPKTKTHKVQLSDLEGMGEGSSLVGVKENYTYSVHDLWLGVFLRSGNDAVHVLSAMNGGVPATVREMQAHAKHLNARDTHVVTPDGYDEKGQVSSAYDLTLFARSGLQKADFREYCSTATAQFPGTFEKGKKKRSSFGIQNTNRLLTGFGVEPYKGIAGVKNGNTTNAGATFTGVAQRGSRVLLVTVMNPQEKEANEVYKETARLFDWGFKAAGSVNPVGTLVRPGAAGASHPSDGGENGHKHAQASVSTDDGGSGGAWTAVGIAGGSLALLGAVAFGVHRRWPLPELVRRRSRD
;
A
#
# COMPACT_ATOMS: atom_id res chain seq x y z
N MET A 1 6.48 3.93 -67.89
CA MET A 1 7.48 4.55 -66.99
C MET A 1 6.69 5.53 -66.14
N THR A 2 6.53 5.38 -64.83
CA THR A 2 7.56 5.23 -63.80
C THR A 2 6.92 4.56 -62.59
N GLN A 3 7.53 3.49 -62.09
CA GLN A 3 7.21 2.91 -60.78
C GLN A 3 7.64 3.87 -59.68
N LEU A 4 6.82 4.04 -58.64
CA LEU A 4 7.27 4.59 -57.35
C LEU A 4 7.00 3.57 -56.25
N GLN A 5 8.11 3.10 -55.70
CA GLN A 5 8.27 2.10 -54.68
C GLN A 5 7.89 2.62 -53.30
N THR A 6 7.29 1.76 -52.50
CA THR A 6 7.23 1.86 -51.03
C THR A 6 8.59 1.53 -50.41
N PRO A 7 9.03 2.24 -49.35
CA PRO A 7 10.04 1.73 -48.45
C PRO A 7 9.43 1.08 -47.20
N LYS A 8 10.11 0.00 -46.82
CA LYS A 8 9.86 -0.90 -45.71
C LYS A 8 10.13 -0.28 -44.34
N ALA A 9 9.47 -0.88 -43.35
CA ALA A 9 9.80 -0.82 -41.94
C ALA A 9 11.23 -1.34 -41.63
N SER A 10 11.91 -0.66 -40.71
CA SER A 10 13.13 -1.07 -40.00
C SER A 10 12.88 -0.69 -38.53
N ARG A 11 12.65 -1.64 -37.62
CA ARG A 11 13.61 -2.47 -36.87
C ARG A 11 14.65 -1.63 -36.11
N ASN A 12 14.31 -1.26 -34.88
CA ASN A 12 15.30 -0.91 -33.86
C ASN A 12 14.95 -1.62 -32.54
N GLN A 13 15.49 -2.82 -32.41
CA GLN A 13 15.87 -3.44 -31.15
C GLN A 13 17.39 -3.36 -31.14
N ASP A 14 17.98 -2.73 -30.12
CA ASP A 14 19.07 -3.31 -29.33
C ASP A 14 19.76 -2.26 -28.43
N THR A 15 19.73 -2.59 -27.13
CA THR A 15 20.78 -2.46 -26.11
C THR A 15 21.45 -1.10 -25.84
N GLY A 16 21.35 -0.67 -24.57
CA GLY A 16 22.15 0.42 -24.01
C GLY A 16 22.21 0.39 -22.48
N ARG A 17 22.83 -0.66 -21.93
CA ARG A 17 23.27 -0.75 -20.53
C ARG A 17 24.36 0.30 -20.31
N LEU A 18 24.13 1.30 -19.46
CA LEU A 18 25.17 2.26 -19.05
C LEU A 18 25.40 2.13 -17.54
N SER A 19 26.50 1.48 -17.19
CA SER A 19 27.12 1.51 -15.87
C SER A 19 28.09 2.69 -15.80
N PHE A 20 28.00 3.47 -14.72
CA PHE A 20 28.91 4.54 -14.35
C PHE A 20 30.20 3.98 -13.75
N MET A 21 31.36 4.47 -14.17
CA MET A 21 32.53 4.71 -13.32
C MET A 21 33.51 5.62 -14.07
N GLY A 22 33.66 6.86 -13.57
CA GLY A 22 34.79 7.71 -13.89
C GLY A 22 36.01 7.23 -13.13
N SER A 23 37.11 7.00 -13.85
CA SER A 23 38.40 6.63 -13.30
C SER A 23 38.96 7.77 -12.43
N SER A 24 39.31 7.46 -11.18
CA SER A 24 40.36 8.18 -10.47
C SER A 24 41.62 7.32 -10.54
N MET A 25 42.62 7.82 -11.25
CA MET A 25 43.96 7.24 -11.30
C MET A 25 44.71 7.61 -10.01
N GLY A 26 45.16 6.59 -9.29
CA GLY A 26 46.22 6.66 -8.29
C GLY A 26 47.18 5.50 -8.55
N THR A 27 48.41 5.83 -8.93
CA THR A 27 49.50 4.94 -9.34
C THR A 27 50.21 4.26 -8.16
N ALA A 28 50.44 2.94 -8.22
CA ALA A 28 51.63 2.23 -7.72
C ALA A 28 51.54 0.71 -8.06
N PRO A 29 52.68 -0.02 -8.15
CA PRO A 29 52.89 -1.00 -9.22
C PRO A 29 52.79 -2.49 -8.83
N ASP A 30 52.79 -3.28 -9.90
CA ASP A 30 52.85 -4.74 -10.07
C ASP A 30 53.70 -5.53 -9.07
N THR A 31 53.17 -6.69 -8.68
CA THR A 31 53.92 -7.96 -8.72
C THR A 31 52.98 -9.15 -8.98
N SER A 32 53.39 -9.99 -9.93
CA SER A 32 52.68 -11.19 -10.39
C SER A 32 52.82 -12.37 -9.43
N THR A 33 51.83 -13.28 -9.40
CA THR A 33 52.05 -14.73 -9.52
C THR A 33 50.75 -15.49 -9.77
N ARG A 34 50.85 -16.51 -10.63
CA ARG A 34 49.82 -17.47 -11.04
C ARG A 34 49.49 -18.47 -9.93
N GLY A 35 48.25 -18.96 -9.91
CA GLY A 35 47.90 -20.21 -9.20
C GLY A 35 46.40 -20.50 -9.22
N SER A 36 46.01 -21.52 -9.99
CA SER A 36 44.64 -22.03 -10.16
C SER A 36 44.24 -22.95 -8.99
N ALA A 37 43.00 -22.87 -8.50
CA ALA A 37 42.21 -24.04 -8.05
C ALA A 37 40.79 -23.64 -7.61
N VAL A 38 39.86 -24.47 -8.07
CA VAL A 38 38.43 -24.52 -7.75
C VAL A 38 38.23 -25.07 -6.34
N ASN A 39 37.40 -24.43 -5.51
CA ASN A 39 36.47 -25.19 -4.66
C ASN A 39 35.28 -24.37 -4.12
N THR A 40 34.14 -25.03 -4.17
CA THR A 40 32.81 -24.66 -3.68
C THR A 40 32.74 -24.55 -2.16
N SER A 41 32.15 -23.47 -1.64
CA SER A 41 31.42 -23.41 -0.35
C SER A 41 30.72 -22.04 -0.22
N ALA A 42 29.42 -21.99 -0.51
CA ALA A 42 28.61 -20.80 -0.28
C ALA A 42 28.11 -20.80 1.17
N LEU A 43 28.81 -20.06 2.02
CA LEU A 43 28.31 -19.64 3.34
C LEU A 43 27.45 -18.39 3.16
N LEU A 44 26.21 -18.46 3.64
CA LEU A 44 25.26 -17.36 3.73
C LEU A 44 25.82 -16.27 4.67
N SER A 45 26.49 -15.28 4.09
CA SER A 45 26.82 -14.03 4.77
C SER A 45 25.64 -13.06 4.60
N LEU A 46 24.99 -12.75 5.72
CA LEU A 46 24.02 -11.65 5.83
C LEU A 46 24.79 -10.33 5.67
N SER A 47 24.87 -9.86 4.43
CA SER A 47 25.41 -8.53 4.12
C SER A 47 24.40 -7.46 4.53
N SER A 48 24.89 -6.48 5.29
CA SER A 48 24.20 -5.27 5.70
C SER A 48 23.72 -4.48 4.48
N ALA A 49 22.40 -4.33 4.35
CA ALA A 49 21.78 -3.58 3.26
C ALA A 49 22.23 -2.11 3.27
N THR A 50 22.90 -1.71 2.20
CA THR A 50 23.15 -0.31 1.82
C THR A 50 21.81 0.35 1.43
N PRO A 51 21.64 1.68 1.57
CA PRO A 51 20.36 2.35 1.27
C PRO A 51 19.93 2.10 -0.18
N GLY A 52 18.77 1.50 -0.37
CA GLY A 52 18.22 1.24 -1.71
C GLY A 52 17.80 2.54 -2.39
N THR A 53 18.46 2.88 -3.50
CA THR A 53 17.93 3.84 -4.49
C THR A 53 16.68 3.23 -5.13
N PHE A 54 15.61 4.03 -5.26
CA PHE A 54 14.47 3.64 -6.08
C PHE A 54 14.95 3.42 -7.50
N THR A 55 15.08 2.17 -7.94
CA THR A 55 15.41 1.86 -9.34
C THR A 55 14.36 2.51 -10.24
N SER A 56 14.81 3.14 -11.31
CA SER A 56 14.02 3.96 -12.25
C SER A 56 12.63 3.38 -12.50
N VAL A 57 11.60 4.18 -12.28
CA VAL A 57 10.24 3.73 -12.48
C VAL A 57 9.93 3.65 -13.98
N PRO A 58 9.47 2.51 -14.52
CA PRO A 58 9.18 2.39 -15.94
C PRO A 58 8.12 3.41 -16.35
N THR A 59 8.41 4.23 -17.36
CA THR A 59 7.40 5.09 -17.97
C THR A 59 6.54 4.24 -18.92
N PRO A 60 5.21 4.18 -18.76
CA PRO A 60 4.38 3.45 -19.70
C PRO A 60 4.42 4.14 -21.08
N SER A 61 4.68 3.37 -22.12
CA SER A 61 4.58 3.83 -23.50
C SER A 61 3.11 3.85 -23.91
N PHE A 62 2.55 5.04 -24.15
CA PHE A 62 1.19 5.18 -24.65
C PHE A 62 1.15 4.83 -26.15
N THR A 63 0.49 3.73 -26.50
CA THR A 63 0.09 3.47 -27.89
C THR A 63 -1.38 3.87 -28.03
N SER A 64 -1.63 5.04 -28.64
CA SER A 64 -2.99 5.50 -28.94
C SER A 64 -3.53 4.73 -30.16
N THR A 65 -4.44 3.79 -29.94
CA THR A 65 -5.24 3.19 -31.01
C THR A 65 -6.47 4.05 -31.26
N HIS A 66 -6.37 4.96 -32.23
CA HIS A 66 -7.52 5.67 -32.79
C HIS A 66 -8.44 4.69 -33.53
N VAL A 67 -9.59 4.37 -32.94
CA VAL A 67 -10.71 3.76 -33.66
C VAL A 67 -11.41 4.87 -34.45
N ARG A 68 -11.28 4.83 -35.78
CA ARG A 68 -12.05 5.67 -36.71
C ARG A 68 -13.46 5.11 -36.82
N ASP A 69 -14.44 5.86 -36.34
CA ASP A 69 -15.85 5.61 -36.66
C ASP A 69 -16.24 6.44 -37.90
N ARG A 70 -16.90 5.80 -38.87
CA ARG A 70 -17.32 6.41 -40.14
C ARG A 70 -18.81 6.20 -40.37
N THR A 71 -19.50 7.34 -40.44
CA THR A 71 -20.71 7.65 -41.24
C THR A 71 -22.03 7.05 -40.73
N ARG A 72 -23.18 7.77 -40.74
CA ARG A 72 -23.74 8.55 -41.85
C ARG A 72 -24.90 9.45 -41.37
N LYS A 73 -24.94 10.70 -41.85
CA LYS A 73 -26.10 11.63 -41.75
C LYS A 73 -27.26 11.14 -42.63
N SER A 74 -28.50 11.25 -42.14
CA SER A 74 -29.70 11.34 -42.98
C SER A 74 -30.73 12.26 -42.33
N THR A 75 -30.97 13.38 -43.00
CA THR A 75 -32.07 14.33 -42.83
C THR A 75 -33.38 13.75 -43.38
N GLY A 76 -34.53 14.05 -42.77
CA GLY A 76 -35.83 13.75 -43.37
C GLY A 76 -37.02 14.04 -42.45
N LYS A 77 -37.95 14.85 -42.94
CA LYS A 77 -39.00 15.57 -42.23
C LYS A 77 -40.37 14.86 -42.40
N SER A 78 -41.17 14.91 -41.33
CA SER A 78 -42.65 14.81 -41.20
C SER A 78 -43.51 14.63 -42.47
N THR A 79 -44.50 13.72 -42.41
CA THR A 79 -45.94 14.03 -42.63
C THR A 79 -46.88 12.92 -42.16
N ARG A 80 -48.05 13.36 -41.65
CA ARG A 80 -49.25 12.65 -41.19
C ARG A 80 -49.89 11.73 -42.24
N GLU A 81 -50.58 10.68 -41.79
CA GLU A 81 -51.97 10.41 -42.20
C GLU A 81 -52.74 9.54 -41.19
N SER A 82 -54.07 9.67 -41.21
CA SER A 82 -55.08 9.29 -40.21
C SER A 82 -56.02 8.23 -40.80
N SER A 83 -56.55 7.29 -39.99
CA SER A 83 -57.84 6.65 -40.28
C SER A 83 -58.43 5.79 -39.13
N ARG A 84 -59.57 6.28 -38.59
CA ARG A 84 -60.85 5.60 -38.20
C ARG A 84 -60.86 4.64 -36.98
N ARG A 85 -61.52 4.97 -35.84
CA ARG A 85 -62.98 5.03 -35.45
C ARG A 85 -63.62 3.64 -35.16
N THR A 86 -63.73 3.21 -33.87
CA THR A 86 -64.87 3.25 -32.88
C THR A 86 -65.70 1.93 -32.79
N PRO A 87 -66.61 1.68 -31.81
CA PRO A 87 -66.54 1.77 -30.32
C PRO A 87 -67.35 0.63 -29.57
N ALA A 88 -67.32 0.58 -28.22
CA ALA A 88 -68.44 0.27 -27.26
C ALA A 88 -67.90 -0.07 -25.84
N ARG A 89 -68.09 0.76 -24.78
CA ARG A 89 -69.15 0.76 -23.71
C ARG A 89 -69.31 -0.59 -22.98
N ARG A 90 -69.22 -0.73 -21.64
CA ARG A 90 -69.99 -0.11 -20.51
C ARG A 90 -69.19 -0.25 -19.16
N ALA A 91 -69.07 0.81 -18.34
CA ALA A 91 -69.83 1.18 -17.11
C ALA A 91 -69.54 0.30 -15.86
N ALA A 92 -68.84 0.79 -14.83
CA ALA A 92 -69.31 1.56 -13.64
C ALA A 92 -69.74 0.62 -12.47
N ALA A 93 -69.54 0.83 -11.15
CA ALA A 93 -68.78 1.73 -10.28
C ALA A 93 -68.90 1.13 -8.81
N PRO A 94 -68.74 1.83 -7.66
CA PRO A 94 -67.92 1.39 -6.52
C PRO A 94 -68.70 1.17 -5.20
N LEU A 95 -68.03 0.84 -4.09
CA LEU A 95 -68.49 1.17 -2.73
C LEU A 95 -67.39 1.02 -1.66
N ALA A 96 -67.31 2.02 -0.78
CA ALA A 96 -66.51 2.07 0.43
C ALA A 96 -67.44 1.90 1.65
N ALA A 97 -66.94 1.36 2.77
CA ALA A 97 -67.21 1.84 4.14
C ALA A 97 -66.54 0.97 5.23
N THR A 98 -66.21 1.66 6.31
CA THR A 98 -65.48 1.35 7.56
C THR A 98 -66.26 0.56 8.63
N ALA A 99 -65.56 -0.11 9.56
CA ALA A 99 -65.82 -0.05 11.03
C ALA A 99 -64.80 -0.90 11.85
N ALA A 100 -64.55 -0.47 13.10
CA ALA A 100 -63.55 -0.95 14.05
C ALA A 100 -64.13 -1.84 15.18
N ALA A 101 -63.28 -2.62 15.87
CA ALA A 101 -63.44 -2.97 17.30
C ALA A 101 -62.13 -3.58 17.91
N LEU A 102 -61.85 -3.20 19.16
CA LEU A 102 -60.71 -3.54 20.03
C LEU A 102 -60.87 -4.89 20.77
N LEU A 103 -59.77 -5.48 21.30
CA LEU A 103 -59.49 -5.62 22.76
C LEU A 103 -58.28 -6.55 23.11
N LEU A 104 -57.39 -6.01 23.96
CA LEU A 104 -56.65 -6.59 25.13
C LEU A 104 -55.60 -7.72 24.99
N CYS A 105 -54.34 -7.39 25.31
CA CYS A 105 -53.47 -8.13 26.25
C CYS A 105 -52.30 -7.25 26.74
N GLY A 106 -51.97 -7.33 28.04
CA GLY A 106 -51.19 -6.35 28.83
C GLY A 106 -49.65 -6.37 28.74
N PRO A 107 -48.96 -5.65 29.64
CA PRO A 107 -47.59 -5.16 29.44
C PRO A 107 -46.53 -6.14 29.98
N LEU A 108 -45.45 -6.36 29.21
CA LEU A 108 -44.20 -6.93 29.71
C LEU A 108 -43.10 -5.87 29.65
N ALA A 109 -42.44 -5.67 30.79
CA ALA A 109 -41.37 -4.72 31.00
C ALA A 109 -40.22 -4.90 30.01
N ALA A 110 -39.92 -3.84 29.25
CA ALA A 110 -38.67 -3.71 28.52
C ALA A 110 -37.69 -2.89 29.36
N ALA A 111 -36.52 -3.47 29.63
CA ALA A 111 -35.34 -2.76 30.10
C ALA A 111 -34.99 -1.59 29.15
N PRO A 112 -34.32 -0.51 29.61
CA PRO A 112 -34.01 0.59 28.74
C PRO A 112 -32.94 0.13 27.73
N ALA A 113 -33.36 -0.12 26.50
CA ALA A 113 -32.47 -0.02 25.36
C ALA A 113 -32.02 1.44 25.30
N HIS A 114 -30.71 1.68 25.44
CA HIS A 114 -30.14 2.99 25.18
C HIS A 114 -30.51 3.41 23.77
N ALA A 115 -31.32 4.47 23.70
CA ALA A 115 -31.77 5.09 22.48
C ALA A 115 -30.55 5.45 21.63
N ALA A 116 -30.64 5.07 20.36
CA ALA A 116 -29.79 5.58 19.31
C ALA A 116 -30.07 7.09 19.16
N ASP A 117 -29.07 7.91 19.47
CA ASP A 117 -29.08 9.31 19.06
C ASP A 117 -28.87 9.37 17.55
N GLN A 118 -29.94 9.65 16.82
CA GLN A 118 -29.86 10.43 15.59
C GLN A 118 -30.03 11.90 15.97
N PRO A 119 -29.10 12.79 15.59
CA PRO A 119 -29.47 14.17 15.35
C PRO A 119 -29.31 14.47 13.86
N GLY A 120 -30.45 14.60 13.19
CA GLY A 120 -30.57 15.52 12.07
C GLY A 120 -30.36 16.94 12.60
N GLY A 121 -29.27 17.56 12.18
CA GLY A 121 -28.86 18.93 12.45
C GLY A 121 -27.69 19.24 11.53
N ALA A 122 -27.56 20.49 11.04
CA ALA A 122 -26.54 20.91 10.08
C ALA A 122 -25.18 20.24 10.36
N THR A 123 -24.62 19.55 9.37
CA THR A 123 -23.44 18.72 9.55
C THR A 123 -22.26 19.59 9.98
N ASP A 124 -22.01 19.67 11.29
CA ASP A 124 -20.72 20.12 11.80
C ASP A 124 -19.67 19.21 11.17
N ALA A 125 -18.91 19.76 10.23
CA ALA A 125 -17.86 19.02 9.56
C ALA A 125 -16.93 18.43 10.64
N VAL A 126 -16.83 17.11 10.68
CA VAL A 126 -15.97 16.40 11.64
C VAL A 126 -14.58 17.02 11.57
N LYS A 127 -14.12 17.62 12.68
CA LYS A 127 -12.82 18.30 12.76
C LYS A 127 -11.72 17.28 13.06
N PRO A 128 -10.47 17.51 12.62
CA PRO A 128 -9.34 16.69 13.03
C PRO A 128 -9.15 16.77 14.56
N PRO A 129 -8.63 15.72 15.22
CA PRO A 129 -8.24 15.78 16.61
C PRO A 129 -7.22 16.91 16.86
N ALA A 130 -7.31 17.55 18.04
CA ALA A 130 -6.39 18.64 18.42
C ALA A 130 -4.92 18.17 18.51
N HIS A 131 -4.72 16.90 18.89
CA HIS A 131 -3.43 16.25 18.94
C HIS A 131 -3.52 14.90 18.22
N MET A 132 -2.62 14.68 17.27
CA MET A 132 -2.46 13.41 16.56
C MET A 132 -1.08 12.83 16.84
N SER A 133 -0.79 11.65 16.28
CA SER A 133 0.54 11.04 16.35
C SER A 133 1.64 12.03 15.91
N THR A 134 2.82 11.90 16.50
CA THR A 134 4.00 12.73 16.18
C THR A 134 5.11 11.93 15.52
N VAL A 135 4.81 10.70 15.08
CA VAL A 135 5.76 9.85 14.34
C VAL A 135 6.22 10.60 13.10
N GLY A 136 7.54 10.74 12.91
CA GLY A 136 8.08 11.51 11.80
C GLY A 136 8.18 13.02 12.04
N GLY A 137 7.70 13.55 13.17
CA GLY A 137 7.98 14.92 13.59
C GLY A 137 6.81 15.60 14.30
N LYS A 138 7.12 16.48 15.28
CA LYS A 138 6.11 17.19 16.09
C LYS A 138 5.14 18.04 15.27
N ARG A 139 5.57 18.58 14.12
CA ARG A 139 4.69 19.38 13.24
C ARG A 139 3.62 18.51 12.57
N LEU A 140 3.94 17.27 12.21
CA LEU A 140 2.99 16.37 11.54
C LEU A 140 1.77 16.01 12.41
N GLY A 141 1.92 16.05 13.73
CA GLY A 141 0.84 15.79 14.68
C GLY A 141 -0.08 16.98 14.95
N ARG A 142 0.15 18.14 14.30
CA ARG A 142 -0.68 19.34 14.44
C ARG A 142 -1.81 19.33 13.40
N PRO A 143 -3.02 19.79 13.76
CA PRO A 143 -4.08 20.01 12.79
C PRO A 143 -3.73 21.16 11.83
N GLY A 144 -4.35 21.16 10.66
CA GLY A 144 -4.15 22.14 9.60
C GLY A 144 -2.92 21.86 8.72
N THR A 145 -2.67 22.80 7.82
CA THR A 145 -1.58 22.72 6.83
C THR A 145 -0.23 23.02 7.47
N GLN A 146 0.73 22.14 7.27
CA GLN A 146 2.13 22.29 7.68
C GLN A 146 3.00 22.43 6.43
N VAL A 147 3.70 23.56 6.30
CA VAL A 147 4.70 23.84 5.26
C VAL A 147 5.71 24.84 5.82
N ASP A 148 6.98 24.75 5.40
CA ASP A 148 8.05 25.67 5.82
C ASP A 148 8.76 26.23 4.57
N PRO A 149 8.16 27.24 3.92
CA PRO A 149 8.70 27.79 2.69
C PRO A 149 9.90 28.69 2.95
N LYS A 150 10.97 28.52 2.16
CA LYS A 150 12.06 29.49 2.06
C LYS A 150 11.65 30.65 1.14
N ALA A 151 12.43 31.73 1.13
CA ALA A 151 12.23 32.83 0.20
C ALA A 151 12.18 32.32 -1.26
N GLY A 152 11.16 32.76 -2.02
CA GLY A 152 10.96 32.37 -3.41
C GLY A 152 10.29 31.00 -3.62
N ALA A 153 9.93 30.27 -2.56
CA ALA A 153 9.16 29.03 -2.69
C ALA A 153 7.77 29.29 -3.31
N PRO A 154 7.26 28.38 -4.16
CA PRO A 154 5.91 28.50 -4.69
C PRO A 154 4.88 28.33 -3.56
N ALA A 155 3.82 29.14 -3.60
CA ALA A 155 2.68 28.97 -2.71
C ALA A 155 1.99 27.62 -2.94
N LEU A 156 1.47 27.02 -1.86
CA LEU A 156 0.61 25.85 -1.97
C LEU A 156 -0.64 26.17 -2.81
N PRO A 157 -1.19 25.20 -3.57
CA PRO A 157 -2.47 25.36 -4.26
C PRO A 157 -3.58 25.75 -3.28
N LYS A 158 -4.47 26.66 -3.68
CA LYS A 158 -5.55 27.15 -2.81
C LYS A 158 -6.73 26.16 -2.77
N GLU A 159 -6.93 25.42 -3.84
CA GLU A 159 -8.02 24.49 -4.06
C GLU A 159 -7.63 23.09 -3.55
N LEU A 160 -7.39 22.98 -2.24
CA LEU A 160 -7.14 21.69 -1.57
C LEU A 160 -8.21 21.48 -0.51
N SER A 161 -9.01 20.43 -0.69
CA SER A 161 -10.17 20.10 0.15
C SER A 161 -10.06 18.74 0.81
N GLY A 162 -8.99 17.98 0.55
CA GLY A 162 -8.67 16.75 1.26
C GLY A 162 -8.67 16.93 2.77
N LYS A 163 -9.45 16.12 3.48
CA LYS A 163 -9.41 16.07 4.95
C LYS A 163 -8.01 15.79 5.47
N SER A 164 -7.24 14.97 4.75
CA SER A 164 -5.84 14.70 5.04
C SER A 164 -5.04 14.52 3.75
N TRP A 165 -3.83 15.07 3.71
CA TRP A 165 -2.90 14.84 2.60
C TRP A 165 -1.44 14.99 3.03
N LEU A 166 -0.53 14.43 2.25
CA LEU A 166 0.92 14.49 2.50
C LEU A 166 1.69 14.48 1.18
N VAL A 167 2.74 15.31 1.09
CA VAL A 167 3.72 15.34 0.00
C VAL A 167 5.09 15.02 0.57
N ALA A 168 5.73 13.97 0.07
CA ALA A 168 7.05 13.55 0.53
C ALA A 168 7.99 13.21 -0.62
N ASP A 169 9.28 13.37 -0.37
CA ASP A 169 10.30 12.75 -1.18
C ASP A 169 10.39 11.25 -0.90
N ALA A 170 10.36 10.43 -1.94
CA ALA A 170 10.37 8.99 -1.78
C ALA A 170 11.74 8.49 -1.28
N GLU A 171 12.84 9.10 -1.75
CA GLU A 171 14.20 8.65 -1.48
C GLU A 171 14.65 9.03 -0.07
N SER A 172 14.73 10.33 0.24
CA SER A 172 15.13 10.82 1.57
C SER A 172 14.07 10.48 2.62
N GLY A 173 12.79 10.53 2.25
CA GLY A 173 11.66 10.42 3.17
C GLY A 173 11.24 11.78 3.72
N ASP A 174 11.86 12.88 3.31
CA ASP A 174 11.49 14.22 3.78
C ASP A 174 10.03 14.52 3.43
N VAL A 175 9.25 14.93 4.44
CA VAL A 175 7.89 15.42 4.24
C VAL A 175 7.98 16.92 3.92
N LEU A 176 7.59 17.29 2.71
CA LEU A 176 7.69 18.66 2.20
C LEU A 176 6.53 19.53 2.66
N ALA A 177 5.33 18.95 2.67
CA ALA A 177 4.12 19.56 3.23
C ALA A 177 3.12 18.49 3.62
N SER A 178 2.22 18.83 4.53
CA SER A 178 1.08 17.98 4.90
C SER A 178 -0.11 18.79 5.38
N HIS A 179 -1.27 18.15 5.45
CA HIS A 179 -2.45 18.65 6.13
C HIS A 179 -3.07 17.51 6.91
N ASN A 180 -3.17 17.66 8.23
CA ASN A 180 -3.69 16.63 9.14
C ASN A 180 -3.06 15.23 8.90
N ALA A 181 -1.73 15.15 8.80
CA ALA A 181 -1.01 13.98 8.30
C ALA A 181 -1.38 12.67 9.01
N HIS A 182 -1.62 12.74 10.32
CA HIS A 182 -1.93 11.62 11.22
C HIS A 182 -3.41 11.49 11.56
N TRP A 183 -4.31 12.14 10.80
CA TRP A 183 -5.73 11.98 11.05
C TRP A 183 -6.19 10.60 10.61
N GLN A 184 -6.65 9.81 11.59
CA GLN A 184 -7.23 8.50 11.38
C GLN A 184 -8.54 8.62 10.60
N LEU A 185 -8.51 8.14 9.36
CA LEU A 185 -9.62 8.12 8.41
C LEU A 185 -9.73 6.73 7.78
N PRO A 186 -10.93 6.28 7.36
CA PRO A 186 -11.06 5.03 6.63
C PRO A 186 -10.21 5.06 5.35
N PRO A 187 -9.38 4.03 5.08
CA PRO A 187 -8.45 4.07 3.97
C PRO A 187 -9.11 3.78 2.61
N ALA A 188 -10.24 3.07 2.59
CA ALA A 188 -10.71 2.37 1.39
C ALA A 188 -9.61 1.46 0.81
N SER A 189 -9.68 1.19 -0.50
CA SER A 189 -8.75 0.27 -1.19
C SER A 189 -7.28 0.72 -1.25
N THR A 190 -6.91 1.91 -0.77
CA THR A 190 -5.48 2.25 -0.61
C THR A 190 -4.80 1.36 0.44
N LEU A 191 -5.57 0.77 1.38
CA LEU A 191 -5.03 -0.23 2.33
C LEU A 191 -4.45 -1.47 1.63
N LYS A 192 -4.88 -1.75 0.38
CA LYS A 192 -4.31 -2.84 -0.42
C LYS A 192 -2.81 -2.65 -0.72
N MET A 193 -2.26 -1.44 -0.53
CA MET A 193 -0.81 -1.23 -0.54
C MET A 193 -0.12 -1.98 0.60
N LEU A 194 -0.66 -1.92 1.83
CA LEU A 194 -0.16 -2.69 2.97
C LEU A 194 -0.34 -4.20 2.75
N PHE A 195 -1.48 -4.61 2.20
CA PHE A 195 -1.73 -6.00 1.84
C PHE A 195 -0.67 -6.54 0.86
N ALA A 196 -0.42 -5.80 -0.22
CA ALA A 196 0.61 -6.14 -1.19
C ALA A 196 2.02 -6.15 -0.58
N ASP A 197 2.37 -5.11 0.18
CA ASP A 197 3.66 -5.02 0.86
C ASP A 197 3.91 -6.22 1.81
N THR A 198 2.84 -6.71 2.45
CA THR A 198 2.89 -7.85 3.38
C THR A 198 3.04 -9.19 2.67
N LEU A 199 2.27 -9.43 1.60
CA LEU A 199 2.15 -10.78 1.02
C LEU A 199 3.05 -11.02 -0.19
N LEU A 200 3.44 -9.98 -0.96
CA LEU A 200 4.28 -10.16 -2.14
C LEU A 200 5.55 -10.99 -1.88
N PRO A 201 6.33 -10.77 -0.79
CA PRO A 201 7.53 -11.57 -0.51
C PRO A 201 7.27 -13.07 -0.32
N LYS A 202 6.04 -13.46 -0.01
CA LYS A 202 5.62 -14.85 0.27
C LYS A 202 4.90 -15.51 -0.89
N MET A 203 4.64 -14.78 -1.97
CA MET A 203 3.72 -15.19 -3.05
C MET A 203 4.43 -15.18 -4.41
N PRO A 204 5.12 -16.29 -4.78
CA PRO A 204 5.77 -16.39 -6.08
C PRO A 204 4.77 -16.25 -7.23
N LYS A 205 5.10 -15.44 -8.24
CA LYS A 205 4.24 -15.14 -9.40
C LYS A 205 3.71 -16.38 -10.12
N THR A 206 4.53 -17.43 -10.20
CA THR A 206 4.23 -18.69 -10.91
C THR A 206 3.37 -19.66 -10.10
N LYS A 207 3.21 -19.42 -8.79
CA LYS A 207 2.32 -20.25 -7.97
C LYS A 207 0.88 -20.06 -8.47
N THR A 208 0.14 -21.16 -8.54
CA THR A 208 -1.25 -21.17 -8.96
C THR A 208 -2.15 -21.68 -7.84
N HIS A 209 -3.41 -21.26 -7.85
CA HIS A 209 -4.42 -21.71 -6.91
C HIS A 209 -5.72 -22.02 -7.64
N LYS A 210 -6.29 -23.21 -7.38
CA LYS A 210 -7.65 -23.54 -7.82
C LYS A 210 -8.61 -22.98 -6.79
N VAL A 211 -9.37 -21.97 -7.21
CA VAL A 211 -10.26 -21.22 -6.32
C VAL A 211 -11.40 -22.11 -5.86
N GLN A 212 -11.63 -22.14 -4.56
CA GLN A 212 -12.77 -22.78 -3.92
C GLN A 212 -13.85 -21.74 -3.62
N LEU A 213 -15.10 -22.17 -3.46
CA LEU A 213 -16.19 -21.26 -3.12
C LEU A 213 -15.91 -20.50 -1.81
N SER A 214 -15.35 -21.19 -0.82
CA SER A 214 -14.94 -20.61 0.47
C SER A 214 -13.89 -19.51 0.36
N ASP A 215 -13.10 -19.49 -0.71
CA ASP A 215 -12.08 -18.43 -0.92
C ASP A 215 -12.72 -17.09 -1.30
N LEU A 216 -14.01 -17.07 -1.63
CA LEU A 216 -14.76 -15.90 -2.08
C LEU A 216 -15.84 -15.46 -1.07
N GLU A 217 -15.89 -16.10 0.10
CA GLU A 217 -16.85 -15.77 1.16
C GLU A 217 -16.42 -14.54 1.96
N GLY A 218 -17.38 -13.82 2.55
CA GLY A 218 -17.10 -12.71 3.47
C GLY A 218 -16.69 -11.39 2.81
N MET A 219 -16.81 -11.27 1.48
CA MET A 219 -16.68 -9.97 0.80
C MET A 219 -17.89 -9.08 1.08
N GLY A 220 -17.64 -7.81 1.39
CA GLY A 220 -18.70 -6.83 1.58
C GLY A 220 -19.52 -6.57 0.31
N GLU A 221 -20.79 -6.22 0.49
CA GLU A 221 -21.70 -5.90 -0.62
C GLU A 221 -21.18 -4.74 -1.47
N GLY A 222 -21.35 -4.80 -2.79
CA GLY A 222 -20.88 -3.76 -3.70
C GLY A 222 -19.35 -3.69 -3.84
N SER A 223 -18.60 -4.67 -3.31
CA SER A 223 -17.16 -4.79 -3.49
C SER A 223 -16.76 -4.73 -4.96
N SER A 224 -15.63 -4.06 -5.25
CA SER A 224 -15.01 -4.14 -6.58
C SER A 224 -14.48 -5.56 -6.81
N LEU A 225 -14.80 -6.14 -7.96
CA LEU A 225 -14.37 -7.48 -8.34
C LEU A 225 -13.59 -7.44 -9.66
N VAL A 226 -12.52 -8.23 -9.76
CA VAL A 226 -11.84 -8.45 -11.04
C VAL A 226 -12.56 -9.49 -11.89
N GLY A 227 -13.27 -10.43 -11.27
CA GLY A 227 -14.00 -11.50 -11.95
C GLY A 227 -13.43 -12.90 -11.71
N VAL A 228 -12.82 -13.12 -10.55
CA VAL A 228 -12.41 -14.48 -10.12
C VAL A 228 -13.66 -15.36 -9.98
N LYS A 229 -13.50 -16.64 -10.30
CA LYS A 229 -14.56 -17.67 -10.28
C LYS A 229 -14.06 -18.94 -9.61
N GLU A 230 -14.90 -19.53 -8.80
CA GLU A 230 -14.69 -20.84 -8.18
C GLU A 230 -14.48 -21.94 -9.21
N ASN A 231 -13.75 -22.99 -8.84
CA ASN A 231 -13.33 -24.11 -9.67
C ASN A 231 -12.36 -23.77 -10.82
N TYR A 232 -11.97 -22.50 -10.99
CA TYR A 232 -10.95 -22.08 -11.94
C TYR A 232 -9.60 -21.87 -11.25
N THR A 233 -8.52 -22.14 -11.98
CA THR A 233 -7.14 -21.94 -11.49
C THR A 233 -6.60 -20.59 -11.94
N TYR A 234 -6.06 -19.80 -11.02
CA TYR A 234 -5.43 -18.50 -11.33
C TYR A 234 -3.98 -18.52 -10.87
N SER A 235 -3.10 -17.82 -11.58
CA SER A 235 -1.75 -17.57 -11.08
C SER A 235 -1.78 -16.43 -10.05
N VAL A 236 -0.82 -16.44 -9.12
CA VAL A 236 -0.59 -15.32 -8.20
C VAL A 236 -0.38 -14.01 -8.96
N HIS A 237 0.29 -14.07 -10.12
CA HIS A 237 0.46 -12.92 -11.00
C HIS A 237 -0.89 -12.36 -11.49
N ASP A 238 -1.81 -13.21 -11.95
CA ASP A 238 -3.16 -12.78 -12.36
C ASP A 238 -3.87 -12.10 -11.20
N LEU A 239 -3.85 -12.73 -10.02
CA LEU A 239 -4.52 -12.19 -8.83
C LEU A 239 -3.97 -10.81 -8.46
N TRP A 240 -2.66 -10.60 -8.46
CA TRP A 240 -2.07 -9.27 -8.21
C TRP A 240 -2.43 -8.23 -9.28
N LEU A 241 -2.51 -8.62 -10.56
CA LEU A 241 -3.06 -7.73 -11.59
C LEU A 241 -4.52 -7.35 -11.27
N GLY A 242 -5.33 -8.28 -10.79
CA GLY A 242 -6.69 -8.01 -10.33
C GLY A 242 -6.76 -7.04 -9.15
N VAL A 243 -5.88 -7.22 -8.16
CA VAL A 243 -5.76 -6.33 -6.98
C VAL A 243 -5.41 -4.91 -7.39
N PHE A 244 -4.38 -4.71 -8.23
CA PHE A 244 -3.92 -3.37 -8.58
C PHE A 244 -4.79 -2.70 -9.65
N LEU A 245 -5.17 -3.41 -10.70
CA LEU A 245 -5.85 -2.78 -11.83
C LEU A 245 -7.34 -2.59 -11.56
N ARG A 246 -8.02 -3.59 -10.99
CA ARG A 246 -9.47 -3.55 -10.76
C ARG A 246 -9.87 -3.36 -9.30
N SER A 247 -8.89 -3.23 -8.41
CA SER A 247 -9.16 -3.18 -6.97
C SER A 247 -9.92 -4.41 -6.48
N GLY A 248 -9.75 -5.56 -7.15
CA GLY A 248 -10.57 -6.76 -6.96
C GLY A 248 -10.45 -7.32 -5.55
N ASN A 249 -11.52 -7.24 -4.78
CA ASN A 249 -11.62 -7.84 -3.44
C ASN A 249 -11.62 -9.36 -3.54
N ASP A 250 -12.22 -9.93 -4.59
CA ASP A 250 -12.17 -11.37 -4.90
C ASP A 250 -10.73 -11.87 -5.01
N ALA A 251 -9.84 -11.13 -5.69
CA ALA A 251 -8.43 -11.48 -5.75
C ALA A 251 -7.72 -11.36 -4.37
N VAL A 252 -8.07 -10.36 -3.56
CA VAL A 252 -7.55 -10.21 -2.19
C VAL A 252 -7.96 -11.38 -1.30
N HIS A 253 -9.22 -11.81 -1.38
CA HIS A 253 -9.74 -12.92 -0.58
C HIS A 253 -9.10 -14.25 -0.98
N VAL A 254 -8.91 -14.52 -2.27
CA VAL A 254 -8.17 -15.70 -2.73
C VAL A 254 -6.72 -15.68 -2.25
N LEU A 255 -6.00 -14.55 -2.42
CA LEU A 255 -4.63 -14.41 -1.92
C LEU A 255 -4.56 -14.56 -0.39
N SER A 256 -5.59 -14.11 0.34
CA SER A 256 -5.70 -14.29 1.79
C SER A 256 -5.93 -15.77 2.14
N ALA A 257 -6.80 -16.49 1.42
CA ALA A 257 -7.00 -17.92 1.59
C ALA A 257 -5.69 -18.71 1.39
N MET A 258 -4.92 -18.35 0.36
CA MET A 258 -3.57 -18.90 0.12
C MET A 258 -2.56 -18.58 1.25
N ASN A 259 -2.82 -17.57 2.07
CA ASN A 259 -2.01 -17.13 3.21
C ASN A 259 -2.54 -17.62 4.58
N GLY A 260 -3.43 -18.61 4.60
CA GLY A 260 -4.03 -19.12 5.84
C GLY A 260 -5.31 -18.41 6.27
N GLY A 261 -5.98 -17.73 5.33
CA GLY A 261 -7.27 -17.07 5.51
C GLY A 261 -7.17 -15.59 5.89
N VAL A 262 -8.33 -14.93 5.89
CA VAL A 262 -8.48 -13.52 6.26
C VAL A 262 -7.94 -13.23 7.68
N PRO A 263 -8.24 -14.02 8.74
CA PRO A 263 -7.73 -13.72 10.07
C PRO A 263 -6.20 -13.76 10.18
N ALA A 264 -5.55 -14.71 9.49
CA ALA A 264 -4.08 -14.78 9.46
C ALA A 264 -3.50 -13.57 8.74
N THR A 265 -4.07 -13.24 7.58
CA THR A 265 -3.64 -12.10 6.76
C THR A 265 -3.79 -10.77 7.50
N VAL A 266 -4.91 -10.53 8.19
CA VAL A 266 -5.12 -9.31 9.00
C VAL A 266 -4.08 -9.19 10.11
N ARG A 267 -3.78 -10.29 10.82
CA ARG A 267 -2.73 -10.29 11.86
C ARG A 267 -1.36 -9.94 11.29
N GLU A 268 -1.01 -10.51 10.13
CA GLU A 268 0.27 -10.21 9.47
C GLU A 268 0.33 -8.78 8.95
N MET A 269 -0.74 -8.26 8.36
CA MET A 269 -0.83 -6.86 7.93
C MET A 269 -0.69 -5.90 9.11
N GLN A 270 -1.38 -6.16 10.22
CA GLN A 270 -1.26 -5.33 11.41
C GLN A 270 0.15 -5.37 12.01
N ALA A 271 0.81 -6.54 11.99
CA ALA A 271 2.20 -6.67 12.41
C ALA A 271 3.14 -5.92 11.46
N HIS A 272 2.90 -5.97 10.15
CA HIS A 272 3.67 -5.25 9.14
C HIS A 272 3.50 -3.74 9.30
N ALA A 273 2.28 -3.23 9.52
CA ALA A 273 2.04 -1.82 9.82
C ALA A 273 2.86 -1.36 11.03
N LYS A 274 2.86 -2.14 12.12
CA LYS A 274 3.70 -1.86 13.31
C LYS A 274 5.19 -1.84 12.97
N HIS A 275 5.67 -2.79 12.18
CA HIS A 275 7.07 -2.85 11.74
C HIS A 275 7.50 -1.60 10.95
N LEU A 276 6.60 -1.05 10.13
CA LEU A 276 6.80 0.18 9.37
C LEU A 276 6.63 1.45 10.22
N ASN A 277 6.34 1.34 11.52
CA ASN A 277 5.95 2.44 12.40
C ASN A 277 4.67 3.18 11.95
N ALA A 278 3.78 2.50 11.23
CA ALA A 278 2.47 3.01 10.85
C ALA A 278 1.49 2.87 12.03
N ARG A 279 1.46 3.88 12.91
CA ARG A 279 0.78 3.82 14.22
C ARG A 279 -0.66 4.32 14.21
N ASP A 280 -1.11 4.87 13.10
CA ASP A 280 -2.49 5.33 12.92
C ASP A 280 -3.37 4.27 12.24
N THR A 281 -2.78 3.12 11.89
CA THR A 281 -3.44 2.08 11.12
C THR A 281 -3.98 0.95 12.01
N HIS A 282 -5.29 0.74 11.92
CA HIS A 282 -5.96 -0.45 12.44
C HIS A 282 -6.58 -1.25 11.30
N VAL A 283 -6.12 -2.48 11.11
CA VAL A 283 -6.57 -3.38 10.04
C VAL A 283 -7.68 -4.29 10.58
N VAL A 284 -8.84 -4.25 9.93
CA VAL A 284 -10.00 -5.12 10.16
C VAL A 284 -10.18 -6.09 8.99
N THR A 285 -10.03 -5.62 7.75
CA THR A 285 -10.05 -6.46 6.54
C THR A 285 -8.84 -6.20 5.65
N PRO A 286 -8.41 -7.19 4.85
CA PRO A 286 -7.23 -7.03 4.00
C PRO A 286 -7.45 -6.12 2.78
N ASP A 287 -8.70 -5.91 2.39
CA ASP A 287 -9.07 -5.17 1.20
C ASP A 287 -9.36 -3.68 1.44
N GLY A 288 -9.45 -3.23 2.70
CA GLY A 288 -9.80 -1.86 3.03
C GLY A 288 -11.29 -1.53 2.86
N TYR A 289 -12.16 -2.54 2.82
CA TYR A 289 -13.62 -2.36 2.87
C TYR A 289 -14.06 -1.61 4.14
N ASP A 290 -15.22 -0.97 4.10
CA ASP A 290 -15.75 -0.21 5.23
C ASP A 290 -16.11 -1.15 6.38
N GLU A 291 -15.36 -1.05 7.48
CA GLU A 291 -15.58 -1.81 8.69
C GLU A 291 -15.41 -0.92 9.91
N LYS A 292 -16.12 -1.24 11.00
CA LYS A 292 -16.02 -0.48 12.24
C LYS A 292 -14.59 -0.56 12.77
N GLY A 293 -13.96 0.61 12.93
CA GLY A 293 -12.59 0.74 13.43
C GLY A 293 -11.50 0.60 12.37
N GLN A 294 -11.83 0.29 11.10
CA GLN A 294 -10.85 0.26 10.02
C GLN A 294 -10.39 1.69 9.69
N VAL A 295 -9.16 2.01 10.04
CA VAL A 295 -8.57 3.35 9.85
C VAL A 295 -7.11 3.27 9.43
N SER A 296 -6.64 4.33 8.78
CA SER A 296 -5.23 4.64 8.52
C SER A 296 -5.08 6.18 8.46
N SER A 297 -3.91 6.68 8.08
CA SER A 297 -3.66 8.12 7.91
C SER A 297 -2.93 8.39 6.59
N ALA A 298 -2.91 9.65 6.13
CA ALA A 298 -2.15 9.99 4.93
C ALA A 298 -0.65 9.70 5.11
N TYR A 299 -0.15 9.85 6.34
CA TYR A 299 1.21 9.47 6.71
C TYR A 299 1.45 7.96 6.58
N ASP A 300 0.62 7.14 7.21
CA ASP A 300 0.77 5.68 7.20
C ASP A 300 0.61 5.08 5.79
N LEU A 301 -0.38 5.54 5.02
CA LEU A 301 -0.56 5.12 3.62
C LEU A 301 0.67 5.46 2.76
N THR A 302 1.32 6.59 3.04
CA THR A 302 2.56 6.97 2.35
C THR A 302 3.74 6.10 2.75
N LEU A 303 3.83 5.66 4.01
CA LEU A 303 4.80 4.66 4.44
C LEU A 303 4.63 3.32 3.70
N PHE A 304 3.39 2.85 3.55
CA PHE A 304 3.09 1.62 2.81
C PHE A 304 3.51 1.73 1.34
N ALA A 305 3.21 2.86 0.69
CA ALA A 305 3.67 3.10 -0.67
C ALA A 305 5.20 3.11 -0.77
N ARG A 306 5.89 3.85 0.12
CA ARG A 306 7.35 3.96 0.12
C ARG A 306 8.03 2.60 0.30
N SER A 307 7.53 1.78 1.23
CA SER A 307 8.04 0.43 1.50
C SER A 307 7.72 -0.54 0.35
N GLY A 308 6.46 -0.56 -0.10
CA GLY A 308 6.00 -1.38 -1.21
C GLY A 308 6.83 -1.16 -2.47
N LEU A 309 7.05 0.10 -2.85
CA LEU A 309 7.81 0.50 -4.04
C LEU A 309 9.30 0.11 -4.02
N GLN A 310 9.85 -0.38 -2.91
CA GLN A 310 11.18 -1.01 -2.91
C GLN A 310 11.18 -2.35 -3.68
N LYS A 311 10.02 -3.00 -3.80
CA LYS A 311 9.89 -4.31 -4.45
C LYS A 311 9.53 -4.17 -5.93
N ALA A 312 10.22 -4.95 -6.76
CA ALA A 312 10.09 -4.84 -8.22
C ALA A 312 8.71 -5.26 -8.73
N ASP A 313 8.13 -6.30 -8.13
CA ASP A 313 6.78 -6.77 -8.42
C ASP A 313 5.71 -5.73 -8.03
N PHE A 314 5.84 -5.07 -6.88
CA PHE A 314 4.94 -4.00 -6.48
C PHE A 314 4.95 -2.86 -7.51
N ARG A 315 6.14 -2.42 -7.94
CA ARG A 315 6.29 -1.38 -8.98
C ARG A 315 5.66 -1.80 -10.30
N GLU A 316 5.87 -3.05 -10.71
CA GLU A 316 5.27 -3.61 -11.93
C GLU A 316 3.75 -3.57 -11.88
N TYR A 317 3.14 -4.10 -10.81
CA TYR A 317 1.68 -4.14 -10.73
C TYR A 317 1.05 -2.76 -10.60
N CYS A 318 1.62 -1.85 -9.81
CA CYS A 318 1.03 -0.52 -9.61
C CYS A 318 1.17 0.40 -10.84
N SER A 319 2.18 0.19 -11.68
CA SER A 319 2.42 0.95 -12.92
C SER A 319 1.78 0.34 -14.17
N THR A 320 1.25 -0.89 -14.08
CA THR A 320 0.58 -1.54 -15.21
C THR A 320 -0.76 -0.85 -15.50
N ALA A 321 -0.90 -0.27 -16.70
CA ALA A 321 -2.11 0.44 -17.10
C ALA A 321 -3.24 -0.51 -17.56
N THR A 322 -2.90 -1.58 -18.26
CA THR A 322 -3.86 -2.57 -18.80
C THR A 322 -3.25 -3.96 -18.81
N ALA A 323 -4.07 -4.99 -18.64
CA ALA A 323 -3.68 -6.38 -18.79
C ALA A 323 -4.84 -7.24 -19.29
N GLN A 324 -4.55 -8.48 -19.71
CA GLN A 324 -5.57 -9.50 -19.92
C GLN A 324 -5.72 -10.34 -18.66
N PHE A 325 -6.97 -10.57 -18.25
CA PHE A 325 -7.29 -11.41 -17.09
C PHE A 325 -7.97 -12.72 -17.54
N PRO A 326 -7.63 -13.88 -16.94
CA PRO A 326 -8.25 -15.16 -17.30
C PRO A 326 -9.76 -15.19 -16.99
N GLY A 327 -10.57 -15.50 -18.01
CA GLY A 327 -12.04 -15.62 -17.90
C GLY A 327 -12.50 -17.03 -17.53
N THR A 328 -13.55 -17.53 -18.18
CA THR A 328 -14.06 -18.91 -17.99
C THR A 328 -13.87 -19.76 -19.24
N PHE A 329 -14.16 -21.07 -19.16
CA PHE A 329 -14.30 -21.90 -20.35
C PHE A 329 -15.67 -21.63 -20.97
N GLU A 330 -15.68 -21.18 -22.22
CA GLU A 330 -16.92 -21.11 -22.99
C GLU A 330 -17.35 -22.52 -23.39
N LYS A 331 -18.67 -22.74 -23.51
CA LYS A 331 -19.24 -24.06 -23.85
C LYS A 331 -18.62 -24.59 -25.15
N GLY A 332 -18.02 -25.79 -25.06
CA GLY A 332 -17.39 -26.46 -26.20
C GLY A 332 -15.97 -26.01 -26.55
N LYS A 333 -15.37 -25.05 -25.82
CA LYS A 333 -13.99 -24.60 -26.06
C LYS A 333 -13.00 -25.22 -25.07
N LYS A 334 -11.88 -25.74 -25.59
CA LYS A 334 -10.75 -26.25 -24.78
C LYS A 334 -9.83 -25.15 -24.25
N LYS A 335 -9.84 -23.97 -24.88
CA LYS A 335 -9.05 -22.80 -24.46
C LYS A 335 -9.90 -21.91 -23.56
N ARG A 336 -9.32 -21.49 -22.44
CA ARG A 336 -9.94 -20.53 -21.52
C ARG A 336 -10.02 -19.13 -22.17
N SER A 337 -11.15 -18.46 -22.02
CA SER A 337 -11.32 -17.07 -22.46
C SER A 337 -10.46 -16.10 -21.63
N SER A 338 -10.30 -14.87 -22.11
CA SER A 338 -9.67 -13.77 -21.36
C SER A 338 -10.39 -12.47 -21.67
N PHE A 339 -10.41 -11.54 -20.72
CA PHE A 339 -10.97 -10.20 -20.92
C PHE A 339 -9.98 -9.12 -20.49
N GLY A 340 -10.11 -7.93 -21.05
CA GLY A 340 -9.25 -6.80 -20.71
C GLY A 340 -9.59 -6.21 -19.35
N ILE A 341 -8.57 -5.89 -18.57
CA ILE A 341 -8.66 -5.12 -17.34
C ILE A 341 -7.79 -3.87 -17.45
N GLN A 342 -8.26 -2.77 -16.85
CA GLN A 342 -7.58 -1.48 -16.87
C GLN A 342 -7.43 -0.96 -15.44
N ASN A 343 -6.32 -0.29 -15.17
CA ASN A 343 -6.01 0.32 -13.89
C ASN A 343 -6.99 1.45 -13.53
N THR A 344 -7.55 1.41 -12.33
CA THR A 344 -8.47 2.44 -11.83
C THR A 344 -7.79 3.76 -11.48
N ASN A 345 -6.46 3.81 -11.45
CA ASN A 345 -5.69 5.05 -11.31
C ASN A 345 -5.85 5.92 -12.56
N ARG A 346 -6.70 6.94 -12.46
CA ARG A 346 -7.02 7.83 -13.59
C ARG A 346 -5.87 8.74 -14.00
N LEU A 347 -4.95 9.07 -13.09
CA LEU A 347 -3.73 9.80 -13.45
C LEU A 347 -2.79 8.95 -14.32
N LEU A 348 -2.85 7.62 -14.20
CA LEU A 348 -2.10 6.70 -15.05
C LEU A 348 -2.80 6.46 -16.40
N THR A 349 -4.11 6.24 -16.38
CA THR A 349 -4.85 5.78 -17.57
C THR A 349 -5.47 6.89 -18.41
N GLY A 350 -5.58 8.11 -17.88
CA GLY A 350 -6.22 9.23 -18.57
C GLY A 350 -7.74 9.18 -18.58
N PHE A 351 -8.36 8.29 -17.81
CA PHE A 351 -9.82 8.18 -17.80
C PHE A 351 -10.44 9.34 -17.01
N GLY A 352 -11.00 10.34 -17.69
CA GLY A 352 -11.71 11.47 -17.07
C GLY A 352 -10.83 12.57 -16.46
N VAL A 353 -9.50 12.42 -16.54
CA VAL A 353 -8.48 13.44 -16.25
C VAL A 353 -7.32 13.22 -17.22
N GLU A 354 -6.52 14.25 -17.50
CA GLU A 354 -5.29 14.08 -18.27
C GLU A 354 -4.31 13.13 -17.55
N PRO A 355 -3.66 12.19 -18.26
CA PRO A 355 -2.58 11.40 -17.67
C PRO A 355 -1.49 12.32 -17.10
N TYR A 356 -1.06 12.04 -15.87
CA TYR A 356 -0.06 12.87 -15.21
C TYR A 356 1.35 12.48 -15.65
N LYS A 357 2.10 13.45 -16.19
CA LYS A 357 3.47 13.20 -16.67
C LYS A 357 4.38 12.71 -15.53
N GLY A 358 4.96 11.53 -15.72
CA GLY A 358 5.88 10.90 -14.78
C GLY A 358 5.21 10.07 -13.69
N ILE A 359 3.88 9.92 -13.71
CA ILE A 359 3.15 9.03 -12.79
C ILE A 359 3.53 7.57 -13.03
N ALA A 360 3.54 6.78 -11.97
CA ALA A 360 3.79 5.34 -12.07
C ALA A 360 3.06 4.50 -11.01
N GLY A 361 1.87 4.93 -10.60
CA GLY A 361 1.09 4.29 -9.55
C GLY A 361 0.50 5.30 -8.56
N VAL A 362 0.11 4.91 -7.34
CA VAL A 362 0.22 3.56 -6.75
C VAL A 362 -1.16 2.92 -6.64
N LYS A 363 -2.09 3.54 -5.90
CA LYS A 363 -3.42 2.97 -5.68
C LYS A 363 -4.45 4.03 -5.34
N ASN A 364 -5.65 3.89 -5.89
CA ASN A 364 -6.85 4.63 -5.50
C ASN A 364 -7.81 3.75 -4.67
N GLY A 365 -8.68 4.39 -3.91
CA GLY A 365 -9.79 3.78 -3.18
C GLY A 365 -11.01 4.70 -3.14
N ASN A 366 -12.18 4.09 -2.96
CA ASN A 366 -13.42 4.79 -2.67
C ASN A 366 -14.37 3.84 -1.94
N THR A 367 -14.91 4.27 -0.81
CA THR A 367 -15.98 3.59 -0.07
C THR A 367 -16.92 4.64 0.52
N THR A 368 -18.06 4.21 1.07
CA THR A 368 -19.07 5.11 1.64
C THR A 368 -18.50 5.92 2.80
N ASN A 369 -17.73 5.30 3.69
CA ASN A 369 -17.18 5.98 4.87
C ASN A 369 -15.88 6.72 4.56
N ALA A 370 -15.04 6.21 3.66
CA ALA A 370 -13.77 6.85 3.33
C ALA A 370 -13.92 8.07 2.42
N GLY A 371 -14.92 8.08 1.53
CA GLY A 371 -14.88 8.89 0.32
C GLY A 371 -13.70 8.48 -0.57
N ALA A 372 -13.27 9.37 -1.46
CA ALA A 372 -12.18 9.09 -2.38
C ALA A 372 -10.81 9.19 -1.69
N THR A 373 -9.95 8.19 -1.88
CA THR A 373 -8.56 8.16 -1.39
C THR A 373 -7.61 7.83 -2.53
N PHE A 374 -6.40 8.38 -2.49
CA PHE A 374 -5.38 8.13 -3.49
C PHE A 374 -3.99 8.27 -2.91
N THR A 375 -3.10 7.35 -3.29
CA THR A 375 -1.65 7.49 -3.11
C THR A 375 -0.97 7.30 -4.47
N GLY A 376 -0.21 8.31 -4.88
CA GLY A 376 0.53 8.34 -6.12
C GLY A 376 2.04 8.33 -5.92
N VAL A 377 2.77 7.88 -6.94
CA VAL A 377 4.21 8.13 -7.10
C VAL A 377 4.46 8.75 -8.47
N ALA A 378 5.28 9.79 -8.51
CA ALA A 378 5.70 10.41 -9.76
C ALA A 378 7.19 10.74 -9.75
N GLN A 379 7.82 10.69 -10.92
CA GLN A 379 9.22 11.03 -11.11
C GLN A 379 9.39 12.15 -12.15
N ARG A 380 10.24 13.14 -11.83
CA ARG A 380 10.73 14.16 -12.79
C ARG A 380 12.24 14.35 -12.58
N GLY A 381 13.03 14.03 -13.60
CA GLY A 381 14.48 14.00 -13.47
C GLY A 381 14.92 12.96 -12.43
N SER A 382 15.79 13.35 -11.51
CA SER A 382 16.24 12.50 -10.39
C SER A 382 15.27 12.49 -9.20
N ARG A 383 14.26 13.37 -9.16
CA ARG A 383 13.37 13.50 -8.01
C ARG A 383 12.18 12.56 -8.14
N VAL A 384 11.88 11.82 -7.07
CA VAL A 384 10.72 10.93 -6.95
C VAL A 384 9.87 11.40 -5.78
N LEU A 385 8.61 11.75 -6.04
CA LEU A 385 7.69 12.22 -5.01
C LEU A 385 6.58 11.19 -4.76
N LEU A 386 6.13 11.14 -3.52
CA LEU A 386 4.91 10.47 -3.08
C LEU A 386 3.89 11.52 -2.66
N VAL A 387 2.64 11.33 -3.08
CA VAL A 387 1.52 12.16 -2.65
C VAL A 387 0.37 11.26 -2.23
N THR A 388 -0.17 11.49 -1.03
CA THR A 388 -1.40 10.86 -0.56
C THR A 388 -2.46 11.93 -0.32
N VAL A 389 -3.70 11.67 -0.76
CA VAL A 389 -4.89 12.51 -0.51
C VAL A 389 -6.02 11.62 -0.02
N MET A 390 -6.68 12.04 1.05
CA MET A 390 -7.81 11.34 1.66
C MET A 390 -9.02 12.27 1.78
N ASN A 391 -10.13 11.81 1.24
CA ASN A 391 -11.47 12.40 1.36
C ASN A 391 -11.50 13.90 0.99
N PRO A 392 -11.23 14.27 -0.28
CA PRO A 392 -11.50 15.63 -0.76
C PRO A 392 -12.98 15.96 -0.58
N GLN A 393 -13.26 17.14 -0.04
CA GLN A 393 -14.62 17.58 0.30
C GLN A 393 -15.32 18.33 -0.84
N GLU A 394 -14.56 18.85 -1.81
CA GLU A 394 -15.13 19.43 -3.02
C GLU A 394 -15.84 18.35 -3.84
N LYS A 395 -17.04 18.66 -4.31
CA LYS A 395 -17.93 17.69 -4.99
C LYS A 395 -17.66 17.55 -6.48
N GLU A 396 -16.56 18.13 -6.96
CA GLU A 396 -16.14 18.05 -8.34
C GLU A 396 -15.70 16.63 -8.72
N ALA A 397 -15.98 16.23 -9.96
CA ALA A 397 -15.58 14.92 -10.44
C ALA A 397 -14.06 14.80 -10.42
N ASN A 398 -13.56 13.62 -10.00
CA ASN A 398 -12.13 13.28 -9.98
C ASN A 398 -11.27 14.12 -9.04
N GLU A 399 -11.86 14.76 -8.03
CA GLU A 399 -11.12 15.74 -7.22
C GLU A 399 -9.89 15.17 -6.52
N VAL A 400 -9.94 13.91 -6.06
CA VAL A 400 -8.79 13.24 -5.46
C VAL A 400 -7.57 13.18 -6.40
N TYR A 401 -7.83 13.03 -7.70
CA TYR A 401 -6.78 12.99 -8.73
C TYR A 401 -6.30 14.40 -9.08
N LYS A 402 -7.21 15.37 -9.19
CA LYS A 402 -6.88 16.76 -9.47
C LYS A 402 -6.06 17.40 -8.34
N GLU A 403 -6.45 17.21 -7.09
CA GLU A 403 -5.69 17.65 -5.92
C GLU A 403 -4.32 16.98 -5.86
N THR A 404 -4.25 15.67 -6.11
CA THR A 404 -2.97 14.96 -6.16
C THR A 404 -2.05 15.52 -7.24
N ALA A 405 -2.57 15.80 -8.45
CA ALA A 405 -1.78 16.39 -9.53
C ALA A 405 -1.25 17.80 -9.16
N ARG A 406 -2.08 18.64 -8.53
CA ARG A 406 -1.66 19.97 -8.03
C ARG A 406 -0.59 19.87 -6.95
N LEU A 407 -0.72 18.91 -6.04
CA LEU A 407 0.27 18.65 -4.99
C LEU A 407 1.60 18.13 -5.56
N PHE A 408 1.57 17.26 -6.56
CA PHE A 408 2.79 16.86 -7.27
C PHE A 408 3.45 18.05 -7.98
N ASP A 409 2.67 18.85 -8.71
CA ASP A 409 3.20 20.03 -9.41
C ASP A 409 3.83 21.04 -8.44
N TRP A 410 3.19 21.27 -7.30
CA TRP A 410 3.77 22.06 -6.22
C TRP A 410 5.06 21.40 -5.70
N GLY A 411 5.03 20.12 -5.35
CA GLY A 411 6.18 19.43 -4.75
C GLY A 411 7.42 19.42 -5.65
N PHE A 412 7.24 19.26 -6.97
CA PHE A 412 8.36 19.34 -7.91
C PHE A 412 8.91 20.77 -8.07
N LYS A 413 8.05 21.79 -8.02
CA LYS A 413 8.47 23.20 -8.08
C LYS A 413 9.12 23.68 -6.78
N ALA A 414 8.66 23.15 -5.64
CA ALA A 414 9.13 23.49 -4.30
C ALA A 414 10.45 22.81 -3.91
N ALA A 415 10.96 21.90 -4.74
CA ALA A 415 12.18 21.15 -4.46
C ALA A 415 13.36 22.08 -4.17
N GLY A 416 14.03 21.90 -3.03
CA GLY A 416 15.15 22.73 -2.58
C GLY A 416 14.75 24.07 -1.92
N SER A 417 13.54 24.57 -2.20
CA SER A 417 13.02 25.83 -1.66
C SER A 417 12.11 25.68 -0.43
N VAL A 418 11.93 24.47 0.11
CA VAL A 418 11.17 24.22 1.35
C VAL A 418 12.03 23.46 2.35
N ASN A 419 11.89 23.78 3.63
CA ASN A 419 12.45 22.96 4.70
C ASN A 419 11.49 21.79 4.98
N PRO A 420 11.98 20.56 5.21
CA PRO A 420 11.13 19.45 5.60
C PRO A 420 10.35 19.76 6.88
N VAL A 421 9.05 19.48 6.90
CA VAL A 421 8.19 19.60 8.09
C VAL A 421 8.15 18.33 8.92
N GLY A 422 8.78 17.27 8.43
CA GLY A 422 8.94 15.98 9.09
C GLY A 422 9.64 14.98 8.17
N THR A 423 9.63 13.70 8.55
CA THR A 423 10.22 12.60 7.78
C THR A 423 9.33 11.38 7.85
N LEU A 424 9.20 10.65 6.75
CA LEU A 424 8.75 9.28 6.71
C LEU A 424 9.81 8.41 7.39
N VAL A 425 9.51 7.93 8.60
CA VAL A 425 10.43 7.10 9.39
C VAL A 425 10.77 5.78 8.67
N ARG A 426 11.95 5.23 8.95
CA ARG A 426 12.36 3.92 8.43
C ARG A 426 11.73 2.77 9.23
N PRO A 427 11.57 1.58 8.64
CA PRO A 427 11.14 0.39 9.37
C PRO A 427 12.08 0.07 10.54
N GLY A 428 11.54 -0.46 11.63
CA GLY A 428 12.33 -0.93 12.78
C GLY A 428 13.01 0.15 13.65
N ALA A 429 13.05 1.41 13.20
CA ALA A 429 13.57 2.52 14.01
C ALA A 429 12.50 3.04 14.98
N ALA A 430 12.15 2.26 16.00
CA ALA A 430 11.43 2.77 17.15
C ALA A 430 12.42 3.38 18.14
N GLY A 431 12.54 4.71 18.18
CA GLY A 431 13.12 5.41 19.34
C GLY A 431 14.36 6.31 19.14
N ALA A 432 14.90 6.48 17.93
CA ALA A 432 15.99 7.43 17.72
C ALA A 432 15.45 8.79 17.26
N SER A 433 14.97 9.59 18.22
CA SER A 433 15.05 11.05 18.05
C SER A 433 16.53 11.41 18.01
N HIS A 434 17.09 11.66 16.82
CA HIS A 434 18.38 12.33 16.74
C HIS A 434 18.21 13.74 17.30
N PRO A 435 18.90 14.12 18.39
CA PRO A 435 19.12 15.51 18.66
C PRO A 435 20.02 16.03 17.54
N SER A 436 19.60 17.12 16.90
CA SER A 436 20.52 17.96 16.16
C SER A 436 21.53 18.52 17.17
N ASP A 437 22.73 17.95 17.23
CA ASP A 437 23.83 18.55 17.99
C ASP A 437 24.26 19.84 17.30
N GLY A 438 24.03 20.93 18.02
CA GLY A 438 24.72 22.20 17.82
C GLY A 438 25.28 22.63 19.17
N GLY A 439 26.55 23.07 19.17
CA GLY A 439 27.09 23.95 20.18
C GLY A 439 28.04 23.31 21.19
N GLU A 440 29.32 23.60 21.01
CA GLU A 440 30.36 23.57 22.03
C GLU A 440 29.90 24.27 23.33
N ASN A 441 30.17 23.65 24.48
CA ASN A 441 30.90 24.27 25.59
C ASN A 441 31.13 23.26 26.71
N GLY A 442 32.39 23.11 27.12
CA GLY A 442 32.78 22.29 28.26
C GLY A 442 32.49 22.97 29.60
N HIS A 443 32.39 22.16 30.66
CA HIS A 443 33.15 22.32 31.90
C HIS A 443 32.90 21.11 32.84
N LYS A 444 33.86 20.91 33.74
CA LYS A 444 34.17 19.68 34.49
C LYS A 444 33.42 19.55 35.83
N HIS A 445 33.37 18.30 36.31
CA HIS A 445 33.34 17.79 37.70
C HIS A 445 32.25 18.24 38.68
N ALA A 446 31.53 17.27 39.26
CA ALA A 446 31.65 16.91 40.68
C ALA A 446 30.80 15.66 41.04
N GLN A 447 31.41 14.74 41.79
CA GLN A 447 30.74 13.70 42.59
C GLN A 447 30.24 14.31 43.91
N ALA A 448 29.06 13.86 44.38
CA ALA A 448 28.65 13.80 45.80
C ALA A 448 27.32 13.01 45.84
N SER A 449 27.32 11.75 46.28
CA SER A 449 27.01 11.29 47.65
C SER A 449 25.57 11.58 48.10
N VAL A 450 24.74 10.53 48.24
CA VAL A 450 23.65 10.49 49.23
C VAL A 450 23.59 9.09 49.84
N SER A 451 23.52 9.12 51.17
CA SER A 451 23.58 8.07 52.16
C SER A 451 22.42 7.08 52.14
N THR A 452 22.71 5.91 52.71
CA THR A 452 21.78 4.90 53.21
C THR A 452 21.01 5.40 54.43
N ASP A 453 19.73 5.02 54.53
CA ASP A 453 19.13 4.56 55.79
C ASP A 453 17.89 3.68 55.51
N ASP A 454 17.70 2.75 56.45
CA ASP A 454 17.02 1.46 56.38
C ASP A 454 15.49 1.44 56.25
N GLY A 455 14.97 0.31 55.75
CA GLY A 455 13.62 -0.15 56.06
C GLY A 455 13.06 -1.28 55.19
N GLY A 456 13.18 -2.53 55.64
CA GLY A 456 12.14 -3.56 55.40
C GLY A 456 12.46 -4.76 54.48
N SER A 457 12.90 -5.84 55.12
CA SER A 457 12.64 -7.28 54.87
C SER A 457 12.54 -7.88 53.45
N GLY A 458 13.31 -8.95 53.22
CA GLY A 458 12.90 -10.04 52.31
C GLY A 458 13.89 -10.53 51.25
N GLY A 459 15.20 -10.39 51.44
CA GLY A 459 16.22 -10.95 50.53
C GLY A 459 16.91 -12.19 51.09
N ALA A 460 16.44 -13.39 50.72
CA ALA A 460 17.17 -14.62 51.00
C ALA A 460 16.88 -15.79 50.03
N TRP A 461 16.59 -15.56 48.74
CA TRP A 461 16.55 -16.67 47.75
C TRP A 461 17.00 -16.33 46.31
N THR A 462 17.61 -15.17 46.04
CA THR A 462 17.96 -14.77 44.66
C THR A 462 19.46 -14.67 44.39
N ALA A 463 20.27 -15.51 45.06
CA ALA A 463 21.72 -15.55 44.83
C ALA A 463 22.32 -16.95 44.60
N VAL A 464 21.50 -18.01 44.44
CA VAL A 464 21.98 -19.37 44.07
C VAL A 464 21.55 -19.78 42.64
N GLY A 465 20.61 -19.06 42.01
CA GLY A 465 20.08 -19.42 40.69
C GLY A 465 20.96 -19.12 39.47
N ILE A 466 21.96 -18.23 39.59
CA ILE A 466 22.73 -17.74 38.43
C ILE A 466 24.07 -18.51 38.24
N ALA A 467 24.56 -19.21 39.26
CA ALA A 467 25.77 -20.04 39.13
C ALA A 467 25.49 -21.48 38.64
N GLY A 468 24.29 -22.04 38.92
CA GLY A 468 23.94 -23.42 38.54
C GLY A 468 23.56 -23.60 37.06
N GLY A 469 22.91 -22.61 36.45
CA GLY A 469 22.45 -22.68 35.06
C GLY A 469 23.60 -22.72 34.04
N SER A 470 24.70 -22.04 34.32
CA SER A 470 25.86 -21.93 33.43
C SER A 470 26.67 -23.24 33.35
N LEU A 471 26.73 -24.03 34.44
CA LEU A 471 27.42 -25.31 34.48
C LEU A 471 26.64 -26.45 33.79
N ALA A 472 25.30 -26.43 33.88
CA ALA A 472 24.45 -27.41 33.20
C ALA A 472 24.47 -27.24 31.67
N LEU A 473 24.57 -26.00 31.19
CA LEU A 473 24.64 -25.70 29.76
C LEU A 473 26.00 -26.13 29.15
N LEU A 474 27.10 -25.95 29.89
CA LEU A 474 28.42 -26.41 29.46
C LEU A 474 28.53 -27.95 29.46
N GLY A 475 27.93 -28.63 30.43
CA GLY A 475 27.87 -30.10 30.46
C GLY A 475 27.08 -30.71 29.30
N ALA A 476 25.94 -30.11 28.93
CA ALA A 476 25.11 -30.58 27.82
C ALA A 476 25.80 -30.37 26.45
N VAL A 477 26.54 -29.27 26.28
CA VAL A 477 27.32 -28.98 25.07
C VAL A 477 28.51 -29.95 24.96
N ALA A 478 29.24 -30.21 26.05
CA ALA A 478 30.35 -31.16 26.06
C ALA A 478 29.88 -32.60 25.75
N PHE A 479 28.74 -33.02 26.31
CA PHE A 479 28.13 -34.33 26.03
C PHE A 479 27.65 -34.46 24.58
N GLY A 480 27.06 -33.40 24.02
CA GLY A 480 26.62 -33.35 22.62
C GLY A 480 27.77 -33.42 21.61
N VAL A 481 28.90 -32.78 21.92
CA VAL A 481 30.12 -32.81 21.09
C VAL A 481 30.79 -34.18 21.15
N HIS A 482 30.91 -34.78 22.34
CA HIS A 482 31.52 -36.10 22.51
C HIS A 482 30.71 -37.23 21.85
N ARG A 483 29.38 -37.09 21.77
CA ARG A 483 28.52 -38.08 21.10
C ARG A 483 28.59 -38.00 19.58
N ARG A 484 28.91 -36.83 19.02
CA ARG A 484 28.98 -36.66 17.56
C ARG A 484 30.35 -37.04 17.00
N TRP A 485 31.45 -36.74 17.69
CA TRP A 485 32.82 -37.03 17.22
C TRP A 485 33.63 -37.79 18.29
N PRO A 486 33.60 -39.14 18.32
CA PRO A 486 34.50 -39.90 19.18
C PRO A 486 35.95 -39.69 18.73
N LEU A 487 36.85 -39.43 19.69
CA LEU A 487 38.27 -39.21 19.43
C LEU A 487 38.89 -40.43 18.71
N PRO A 488 39.81 -40.22 17.75
CA PRO A 488 40.54 -41.32 17.12
C PRO A 488 41.37 -42.10 18.14
N GLU A 489 41.11 -43.40 18.23
CA GLU A 489 41.87 -44.35 19.02
C GLU A 489 43.18 -44.66 18.28
N LEU A 490 44.30 -44.04 18.69
CA LEU A 490 45.64 -44.53 18.36
C LEU A 490 46.69 -43.94 19.31
N VAL A 491 47.05 -44.77 20.30
CA VAL A 491 48.41 -45.11 20.79
C VAL A 491 48.42 -45.26 22.32
N ARG A 492 48.10 -46.46 22.80
CA ARG A 492 49.10 -47.35 23.44
C ARG A 492 48.52 -48.72 23.77
N ARG A 493 48.75 -49.66 22.84
CA ARG A 493 49.19 -51.01 23.22
C ARG A 493 50.69 -50.95 23.52
N ARG A 494 51.05 -51.38 24.72
CA ARG A 494 52.35 -51.93 25.15
C ARG A 494 52.00 -52.68 26.43
N SER A 495 52.24 -53.96 26.64
CA SER A 495 52.79 -55.07 25.86
C SER A 495 52.36 -56.33 26.64
N ARG A 496 52.08 -57.43 25.94
CA ARG A 496 52.24 -58.77 26.53
C ARG A 496 53.75 -58.98 26.70
N ASP A 497 54.18 -59.18 27.93
CA ASP A 497 54.82 -60.39 28.44
C ASP A 497 54.92 -60.32 29.97
#